data_AF-A0A497J397-F1
#
_entry.id   AF-A0A497J397-F1
#
_cell.length_a   1.000
_cell.length_b   1.000
_cell.length_c   1.000
_cell.angle_alpha   90.00
_cell.angle_beta   90.00
_cell.angle_gamma   90.00
#
_symmetry.space_group_name_H-M   'P 1'
#
loop_
_entity.id
_entity.type
_entity.pdbx_description
1 polymer ?
#
loop_
_entity_poly.entity_id
_entity_poly.type
_entity_poly.pdbx_seq_one_letter_code
_entity_poly.pdbx_strand_id
1 'polypeptide(L)'
;MSNASKAAKILSEANKVIAEIKKEIVESSQIAKVEEMFNRTLSKLNLTVAPEEISSMISNLTEEFNRAKSQGDVKKAKEVLKEIKKAVARAKKEIKVKAGQKGVKGSKPPEATPPPGENSSKVKDKDEGESKGKGKGKG
;
A
#
# COMPACT_ATOMS: atom_id res chain seq x y z
N MET A 1 37.20 -43.99 21.81
CA MET A 1 36.45 -43.20 20.80
C MET A 1 37.16 -43.33 19.46
N SER A 2 36.46 -43.69 18.38
CA SER A 2 37.07 -43.79 17.04
C SER A 2 37.15 -42.42 16.35
N ASN A 3 38.14 -42.22 15.48
CA ASN A 3 38.30 -40.98 14.70
C ASN A 3 37.07 -40.70 13.81
N ALA A 4 36.40 -41.73 13.31
CA ALA A 4 35.15 -41.61 12.55
C ALA A 4 34.00 -41.00 13.38
N SER A 5 33.91 -41.34 14.68
CA SER A 5 32.91 -40.77 15.59
C SER A 5 33.16 -39.29 15.88
N LYS A 6 34.44 -38.84 15.91
CA LYS A 6 34.79 -37.43 16.05
C LYS A 6 34.48 -36.63 14.78
N ALA A 7 34.81 -37.17 13.61
CA ALA A 7 34.51 -36.53 12.32
C ALA A 7 33.01 -36.34 12.09
N ALA A 8 32.19 -37.34 12.46
CA ALA A 8 30.73 -37.23 12.36
C ALA A 8 30.14 -36.12 13.25
N LYS A 9 30.68 -35.91 14.46
CA LYS A 9 30.26 -34.81 15.35
C LYS A 9 30.60 -33.44 14.77
N ILE A 10 31.83 -33.28 14.26
CA ILE A 10 32.27 -32.03 13.61
C ILE A 10 31.39 -31.70 12.39
N LEU A 11 31.09 -32.69 11.55
CA LEU A 11 30.18 -32.51 10.41
C LEU A 11 28.76 -32.12 10.83
N SER A 12 28.25 -32.71 11.92
CA SER A 12 26.94 -32.37 12.46
C SER A 12 26.87 -30.94 12.98
N GLU A 13 27.89 -30.50 13.72
CA GLU A 13 28.01 -29.12 14.21
C GLU A 13 28.14 -28.13 13.05
N ALA A 14 28.97 -28.43 12.05
CA ALA A 14 29.09 -27.60 10.85
C ALA A 14 27.76 -27.46 10.10
N ASN A 15 26.98 -28.53 9.99
CA ASN A 15 25.66 -28.49 9.35
C ASN A 15 24.66 -27.62 10.13
N LYS A 16 24.72 -27.59 11.46
CA LYS A 16 23.89 -26.69 12.27
C LYS A 16 24.23 -25.23 12.01
N VAL A 17 25.53 -24.91 12.02
CA VAL A 17 26.02 -23.55 11.72
C VAL A 17 25.59 -23.12 10.31
N ILE A 18 25.73 -23.99 9.31
CA ILE A 18 25.28 -23.70 7.93
C ILE A 18 23.77 -23.45 7.87
N ALA A 19 22.96 -24.21 8.62
CA ALA A 19 21.52 -24.01 8.67
C ALA A 19 21.14 -22.65 9.29
N GLU A 20 21.83 -22.22 10.33
CA GLU A 20 21.66 -20.91 10.95
C GLU A 20 22.05 -19.77 9.99
N ILE A 21 23.21 -19.87 9.34
CA ILE A 21 23.65 -18.88 8.33
C ILE A 21 22.62 -18.76 7.20
N LYS A 22 22.11 -19.89 6.69
CA LYS A 22 21.08 -19.87 5.63
C LYS A 22 19.81 -19.16 6.10
N LYS A 23 19.39 -19.38 7.34
CA LYS A 23 18.23 -18.72 7.93
C LYS A 23 18.45 -17.21 8.01
N GLU A 24 19.59 -16.77 8.52
CA GLU A 24 19.93 -15.33 8.62
C GLU A 24 19.99 -14.64 7.25
N ILE A 25 20.54 -15.31 6.23
CA ILE A 25 20.58 -14.80 4.85
C ILE A 25 19.15 -14.60 4.32
N VAL A 26 18.26 -15.56 4.56
CA VAL A 26 16.86 -15.47 4.13
C VAL A 26 16.15 -14.32 4.86
N GLU A 27 16.31 -14.21 6.17
CA GLU A 27 15.70 -13.15 6.97
C GLU A 27 16.20 -11.76 6.55
N SER A 28 17.51 -11.60 6.35
CA SER A 28 18.13 -10.37 5.83
C SER A 28 17.59 -10.00 4.45
N SER A 29 17.45 -10.97 3.53
CA SER A 29 16.85 -10.74 2.22
C SER A 29 15.39 -10.28 2.31
N GLN A 30 14.62 -10.83 3.26
CA GLN A 30 13.25 -10.40 3.48
C GLN A 30 13.19 -8.97 4.04
N ILE A 31 14.05 -8.62 4.99
CA ILE A 31 14.17 -7.25 5.51
C ILE A 31 14.47 -6.26 4.39
N ALA A 32 15.45 -6.56 3.54
CA ALA A 32 15.81 -5.69 2.41
C ALA A 32 14.62 -5.44 1.46
N LYS A 33 13.84 -6.50 1.15
CA LYS A 33 12.61 -6.36 0.34
C LYS A 33 11.55 -5.49 1.03
N VAL A 34 11.38 -5.66 2.34
CA VAL A 34 10.41 -4.85 3.11
C VAL A 34 10.86 -3.39 3.16
N GLU A 35 12.16 -3.13 3.32
CA GLU A 35 12.74 -1.78 3.28
C GLU A 35 12.53 -1.10 1.92
N GLU A 36 12.76 -1.81 0.81
CA GLU A 36 12.47 -1.29 -0.52
C GLU A 36 10.99 -0.89 -0.65
N MET A 37 10.08 -1.76 -0.21
CA MET A 37 8.65 -1.47 -0.20
C MET A 37 8.26 -0.31 0.71
N PHE A 38 8.92 -0.17 1.86
CA PHE A 38 8.73 0.91 2.81
C PHE A 38 9.12 2.25 2.18
N ASN A 39 10.32 2.35 1.64
CA ASN A 39 10.83 3.56 0.98
C ASN A 39 9.97 3.94 -0.23
N ARG A 40 9.55 2.95 -1.04
CA ARG A 40 8.62 3.18 -2.16
C ARG A 40 7.22 3.61 -1.71
N THR A 41 6.80 3.26 -0.49
CA THR A 41 5.52 3.68 0.06
C THR A 41 5.60 5.13 0.54
N LEU A 42 6.68 5.50 1.22
CA LEU A 42 6.90 6.88 1.67
C LEU A 42 7.09 7.85 0.51
N SER A 43 7.81 7.46 -0.56
CA SER A 43 8.03 8.33 -1.73
C SER A 43 6.74 8.72 -2.46
N LYS A 44 5.66 7.95 -2.26
CA LYS A 44 4.33 8.25 -2.81
C LYS A 44 3.58 9.34 -2.04
N LEU A 45 4.08 9.78 -0.89
CA LEU A 45 3.49 10.80 -0.04
C LEU A 45 4.37 12.04 -0.05
N ASN A 46 3.76 13.20 -0.34
CA ASN A 46 4.42 14.47 -0.07
C ASN A 46 4.10 14.89 1.37
N LEU A 47 5.03 14.65 2.31
CA LEU A 47 4.83 14.91 3.74
C LEU A 47 4.56 16.40 4.05
N THR A 48 5.00 17.31 3.20
CA THR A 48 4.81 18.77 3.38
C THR A 48 3.34 19.21 3.33
N VAL A 49 2.47 18.42 2.70
CA VAL A 49 1.02 18.68 2.62
C VAL A 49 0.20 17.69 3.44
N ALA A 50 0.84 16.73 4.11
CA ALA A 50 0.15 15.79 4.98
C ALA A 50 -0.26 16.48 6.31
N PRO A 51 -1.42 16.12 6.89
CA PRO A 51 -1.81 16.57 8.21
C PRO A 51 -0.74 16.25 9.25
N GLU A 52 -0.47 17.17 10.18
CA GLU A 52 0.60 17.03 11.20
C GLU A 52 0.47 15.74 12.01
N GLU A 53 -0.74 15.35 12.38
CA GLU A 53 -1.01 14.10 13.10
C GLU A 53 -0.54 12.87 12.29
N ILE A 54 -0.81 12.86 10.98
CA ILE A 54 -0.39 11.74 10.12
C ILE A 54 1.11 11.79 9.88
N SER A 55 1.69 12.98 9.73
CA SER A 55 3.15 13.15 9.62
C SER A 55 3.87 12.64 10.87
N SER A 56 3.36 12.96 12.06
CA SER A 56 3.88 12.45 13.35
C SER A 56 3.76 10.93 13.44
N MET A 57 2.60 10.37 13.08
CA MET A 57 2.40 8.92 13.04
C MET A 57 3.38 8.23 12.08
N ILE A 58 3.61 8.79 10.89
CA ILE A 58 4.56 8.25 9.92
C ILE A 58 5.99 8.33 10.45
N SER A 59 6.36 9.41 11.14
CA SER A 59 7.68 9.54 11.78
C SER A 59 7.90 8.44 12.81
N ASN A 60 6.95 8.23 13.73
CA ASN A 60 7.03 7.20 14.76
C ASN A 60 7.14 5.79 14.16
N LEU A 61 6.31 5.50 13.15
CA LEU A 61 6.36 4.22 12.43
C LEU A 61 7.69 4.05 11.68
N THR A 62 8.32 5.13 11.20
CA THR A 62 9.64 5.05 10.56
C THR A 62 10.73 4.68 11.55
N GLU A 63 10.70 5.23 12.76
CA GLU A 63 11.62 4.81 13.83
C GLU A 63 11.40 3.36 14.26
N GLU A 64 10.14 2.94 14.38
CA GLU A 64 9.79 1.56 14.72
C GLU A 64 10.27 0.58 13.63
N PHE A 65 10.15 0.99 12.36
CA PHE A 65 10.69 0.23 11.22
C PHE A 65 12.21 0.08 11.31
N ASN A 66 12.93 1.17 11.58
CA ASN A 66 14.39 1.15 11.69
C ASN A 66 14.85 0.28 12.87
N ARG A 67 14.13 0.30 14.00
CA ARG A 67 14.39 -0.60 15.13
C ARG A 67 14.20 -2.07 14.74
N ALA A 68 13.07 -2.42 14.13
CA ALA A 68 12.81 -3.79 13.66
C ALA A 68 13.86 -4.25 12.64
N LYS A 69 14.26 -3.38 11.72
CA LYS A 69 15.33 -3.62 10.74
C LYS A 69 16.66 -3.96 11.42
N SER A 70 17.06 -3.15 12.40
CA SER A 70 18.34 -3.33 13.12
C SER A 70 18.38 -4.63 13.94
N GLN A 71 17.22 -5.14 14.34
CA GLN A 71 17.08 -6.38 15.10
C GLN A 71 16.86 -7.61 14.22
N GLY A 72 16.74 -7.44 12.90
CA GLY A 72 16.37 -8.53 11.99
C GLY A 72 14.94 -9.04 12.15
N ASP A 73 14.06 -8.29 12.84
CA ASP A 73 12.67 -8.72 13.08
C ASP A 73 11.81 -8.50 11.83
N VAL A 74 11.79 -9.53 10.98
CA VAL A 74 11.04 -9.53 9.72
C VAL A 74 9.53 -9.39 9.93
N LYS A 75 9.00 -9.98 11.00
CA LYS A 75 7.56 -9.97 11.27
C LYS A 75 7.12 -8.56 11.64
N LYS A 76 7.84 -7.93 12.57
CA LYS A 76 7.56 -6.57 13.00
C LYS A 76 7.76 -5.57 11.86
N ALA A 77 8.83 -5.71 11.07
CA ALA A 77 9.05 -4.86 9.90
C ALA A 77 7.87 -4.92 8.89
N LYS A 78 7.30 -6.11 8.66
CA LYS A 78 6.11 -6.29 7.80
C LYS A 78 4.84 -5.69 8.41
N GLU A 79 4.66 -5.77 9.72
CA GLU A 79 3.54 -5.15 10.43
C GLU A 79 3.61 -3.63 10.33
N VAL A 80 4.77 -3.04 10.61
CA VAL A 80 5.01 -1.59 10.49
C VAL A 80 4.77 -1.11 9.06
N LEU A 81 5.22 -1.87 8.04
CA LEU A 81 4.94 -1.55 6.63
C LEU A 81 3.44 -1.52 6.32
N LYS A 82 2.63 -2.39 6.92
CA LYS A 82 1.16 -2.37 6.74
C LYS A 82 0.56 -1.10 7.32
N GLU A 83 0.99 -0.69 8.51
CA GLU A 83 0.52 0.53 9.15
C GLU A 83 0.93 1.79 8.39
N ILE A 84 2.17 1.86 7.88
CA ILE A 84 2.61 2.94 6.99
C ILE A 84 1.75 3.04 5.73
N LYS A 85 1.43 1.90 5.09
CA LYS A 85 0.54 1.90 3.92
C LYS A 85 -0.84 2.47 4.24
N LYS A 86 -1.39 2.16 5.42
CA LYS A 86 -2.67 2.71 5.89
C LYS A 86 -2.57 4.21 6.17
N ALA A 87 -1.53 4.65 6.88
CA ALA A 87 -1.29 6.06 7.18
C ALA A 87 -1.14 6.90 5.89
N VAL A 88 -0.33 6.44 4.94
CA VAL A 88 -0.16 7.08 3.63
C VAL A 88 -1.49 7.13 2.86
N ALA A 89 -2.29 6.07 2.88
CA ALA A 89 -3.60 6.06 2.22
C ALA A 89 -4.58 7.07 2.86
N ARG A 90 -4.57 7.21 4.19
CA ARG A 90 -5.37 8.21 4.91
C ARG A 90 -4.93 9.63 4.54
N ALA A 91 -3.63 9.93 4.59
CA ALA A 91 -3.10 11.23 4.20
C ALA A 91 -3.53 11.62 2.77
N LYS A 92 -3.44 10.69 1.81
CA LYS A 92 -3.88 10.94 0.43
C LYS A 92 -5.37 11.27 0.32
N LYS A 93 -6.23 10.62 1.12
CA LYS A 93 -7.67 10.92 1.12
C LYS A 93 -7.92 12.32 1.69
N GLU A 94 -7.31 12.66 2.80
CA GLU A 94 -7.51 13.96 3.46
C GLU A 94 -6.97 15.13 2.65
N ILE A 95 -5.82 14.97 2.00
CA ILE A 95 -5.27 15.97 1.07
C ILE A 95 -6.25 16.23 -0.08
N LYS A 96 -6.84 15.16 -0.67
CA LYS A 96 -7.85 15.30 -1.74
C LYS A 96 -9.12 16.00 -1.26
N VAL A 97 -9.61 15.68 -0.06
CA VAL A 97 -10.82 16.32 0.51
C VAL A 97 -10.58 17.81 0.75
N LYS A 98 -9.43 18.20 1.32
CA LYS A 98 -9.07 19.61 1.53
C LYS A 98 -8.89 20.36 0.21
N ALA A 99 -8.29 19.73 -0.81
CA ALA A 99 -8.17 20.32 -2.15
C ALA A 99 -9.55 20.52 -2.81
N GLY A 100 -10.46 19.55 -2.66
CA GLY A 100 -11.84 19.64 -3.15
C GLY A 100 -12.63 20.76 -2.47
N GLN A 101 -12.49 20.94 -1.15
CA GLN A 101 -13.17 22.04 -0.43
C GLN A 101 -12.66 23.43 -0.82
N LYS A 102 -11.39 23.58 -1.23
CA LYS A 102 -10.88 24.85 -1.78
C LYS A 102 -11.36 25.14 -3.20
N GLY A 103 -11.86 24.15 -3.93
CA GLY A 103 -12.33 24.30 -5.33
C GLY A 103 -13.80 24.69 -5.51
N VAL A 104 -14.60 24.79 -4.44
CA VAL A 104 -16.07 25.05 -4.52
C VAL A 104 -16.44 26.51 -4.19
N LYS A 105 -15.50 27.44 -4.32
CA LYS A 105 -15.79 28.89 -4.42
C LYS A 105 -15.24 29.41 -5.74
N GLY A 106 -15.98 29.21 -6.84
CA GLY A 106 -15.55 29.84 -8.10
C GLY A 106 -16.16 29.37 -9.42
N SER A 107 -17.01 28.34 -9.46
CA SER A 107 -17.55 27.87 -10.75
C SER A 107 -19.08 27.94 -10.77
N LYS A 108 -19.61 29.16 -10.84
CA LYS A 108 -20.89 29.38 -11.51
C LYS A 108 -20.53 29.66 -12.98
N PRO A 109 -20.80 28.76 -13.93
CA PRO A 109 -20.71 29.14 -15.34
C PRO A 109 -21.75 30.25 -15.60
N PRO A 110 -21.42 31.30 -16.37
CA PRO A 110 -22.43 32.24 -16.81
C PRO A 110 -23.28 31.61 -17.93
N GLU A 111 -24.48 32.16 -18.09
CA GLU A 111 -25.45 31.97 -19.19
C GLU A 111 -26.31 30.70 -19.16
N ALA A 112 -27.59 30.71 -19.58
CA ALA A 112 -28.37 31.73 -20.27
C ALA A 112 -29.82 31.72 -19.76
N THR A 113 -30.47 32.88 -19.78
CA THR A 113 -31.92 33.03 -19.66
C THR A 113 -32.59 32.24 -20.79
N PRO A 114 -33.51 31.29 -20.55
CA PRO A 114 -34.33 30.75 -21.64
C PRO A 114 -35.43 31.77 -22.00
N PRO A 115 -35.68 32.05 -23.28
CA PRO A 115 -36.85 32.84 -23.69
C PRO A 115 -38.15 32.04 -23.43
N PRO A 116 -39.29 32.71 -23.21
CA PRO A 116 -40.58 32.04 -23.02
C PRO A 116 -41.26 31.76 -24.37
N GLY A 117 -41.94 30.61 -24.46
CA GLY A 117 -42.79 30.22 -25.60
C GLY A 117 -42.10 29.26 -26.58
N GLU A 118 -42.73 28.27 -27.20
CA GLU A 118 -44.13 27.87 -27.29
C GLU A 118 -44.14 26.44 -27.89
N ASN A 119 -45.14 25.64 -27.50
CA ASN A 119 -45.65 24.41 -28.13
C ASN A 119 -44.84 23.66 -29.21
N SER A 120 -44.75 22.32 -29.07
CA SER A 120 -45.47 21.37 -29.95
C SER A 120 -45.22 19.90 -29.56
N SER A 121 -46.16 19.07 -29.96
CA SER A 121 -46.52 17.75 -29.43
C SER A 121 -45.77 16.57 -30.06
N LYS A 122 -45.85 15.40 -29.37
CA LYS A 122 -45.75 14.01 -29.88
C LYS A 122 -44.35 13.61 -30.41
N VAL A 123 -43.79 12.42 -30.16
CA VAL A 123 -44.27 11.07 -30.48
C VAL A 123 -43.48 10.04 -29.64
N LYS A 124 -44.13 8.90 -29.41
CA LYS A 124 -43.75 7.67 -28.70
C LYS A 124 -42.73 6.74 -29.42
N ASP A 125 -42.25 5.77 -28.63
CA ASP A 125 -41.86 4.37 -28.92
C ASP A 125 -40.48 4.02 -29.53
N LYS A 126 -39.68 3.27 -28.74
CA LYS A 126 -39.28 1.85 -28.89
C LYS A 126 -37.98 1.61 -28.11
N ASP A 127 -37.95 0.85 -27.03
CA ASP A 127 -37.96 -0.64 -26.92
C ASP A 127 -36.70 -1.33 -27.49
N GLU A 128 -36.25 -2.33 -26.74
CA GLU A 128 -35.17 -3.31 -26.96
C GLU A 128 -33.70 -2.82 -26.75
N GLY A 129 -32.85 -3.49 -25.97
CA GLY A 129 -32.98 -4.83 -25.44
C GLY A 129 -31.94 -5.18 -24.36
N GLU A 130 -32.39 -6.07 -23.50
CA GLU A 130 -31.61 -6.91 -22.61
C GLU A 130 -30.83 -7.94 -23.45
N SER A 131 -29.51 -8.06 -23.30
CA SER A 131 -28.82 -9.36 -23.40
C SER A 131 -27.35 -9.35 -22.96
N LYS A 132 -27.14 -10.00 -21.81
CA LYS A 132 -26.23 -11.13 -21.57
C LYS A 132 -24.90 -11.19 -22.35
N GLY A 133 -23.81 -11.18 -21.58
CA GLY A 133 -22.52 -11.75 -21.96
C GLY A 133 -21.80 -12.35 -20.75
N LYS A 134 -22.03 -13.64 -20.51
CA LYS A 134 -21.39 -14.51 -19.50
C LYS A 134 -20.02 -15.04 -19.97
N GLY A 135 -19.18 -15.37 -18.99
CA GLY A 135 -18.22 -16.49 -19.03
C GLY A 135 -16.79 -16.09 -19.37
N LYS A 136 -15.72 -16.70 -18.85
CA LYS A 136 -15.42 -17.99 -18.20
C LYS A 136 -14.04 -17.78 -17.54
N GLY A 137 -13.55 -18.45 -16.52
CA GLY A 137 -13.91 -19.68 -15.82
C GLY A 137 -12.70 -20.08 -14.94
N LYS A 138 -12.92 -20.90 -13.92
CA LYS A 138 -11.89 -21.77 -13.35
C LYS A 138 -12.54 -23.14 -13.16
N GLY A 139 -12.15 -24.07 -14.02
CA GLY A 139 -11.93 -25.45 -13.61
C GLY A 139 -10.50 -25.57 -13.09
#